data_AF-A0A363TUH0-F1
#
_entry.id   AF-A0A363TUH0-F1
#
_cell.length_a   1.000
_cell.length_b   1.000
_cell.length_c   1.000
_cell.angle_alpha   90.00
_cell.angle_beta   90.00
_cell.angle_gamma   90.00
#
_symmetry.space_group_name_H-M   'P 1'
#
loop_
_entity.id
_entity.type
_entity.pdbx_description
1 polymer ?
#
loop_
_entity_poly.entity_id
_entity_poly.type
_entity_poly.pdbx_seq_one_letter_code
_entity_poly.pdbx_strand_id
1 'polypeptide(L)'
;TRLDIEAARWFYHPGQADPWPVASQPLWHLFYRSAPWVTGSLAVAGAASLVAGIVRGKSRRSRFIGIFLLLCVIIGPGLIINGILKDHWGRPRPRQIVEFAGRMEY
;
A
#
# COMPACT_ATOMS: atom_id res chain seq x y z
N THR A 1 16.34 -13.97 -3.59
CA THR A 1 16.67 -15.38 -3.76
C THR A 1 16.73 -15.66 -5.23
N ARG A 2 17.90 -15.86 -5.85
CA ARG A 2 18.12 -16.12 -7.31
C ARG A 2 16.88 -16.37 -8.21
N LEU A 3 16.00 -17.31 -7.85
CA LEU A 3 14.64 -17.49 -8.41
C LEU A 3 13.81 -16.20 -8.65
N ASP A 4 13.81 -15.24 -7.74
CA ASP A 4 13.07 -13.98 -7.88
C ASP A 4 13.67 -13.07 -8.95
N ILE A 5 15.00 -13.02 -9.04
CA ILE A 5 15.72 -12.31 -10.10
C ILE A 5 15.48 -13.01 -11.45
N GLU A 6 15.56 -14.34 -11.49
CA GLU A 6 15.29 -15.13 -12.70
C GLU A 6 13.87 -14.92 -13.22
N ALA A 7 12.87 -14.95 -12.32
CA ALA A 7 11.49 -14.63 -12.67
C ALA A 7 11.33 -13.18 -13.14
N ALA A 8 11.98 -12.21 -12.48
CA ALA A 8 11.90 -10.80 -12.86
C ALA A 8 12.55 -10.52 -14.23
N ARG A 9 13.59 -11.27 -14.62
CA ARG A 9 14.23 -11.14 -15.96
C ARG A 9 13.26 -11.42 -17.10
N TRP A 10 12.26 -12.28 -16.91
CA TRP A 10 11.29 -12.59 -17.97
C TRP A 10 10.41 -11.40 -18.36
N PHE A 11 10.30 -10.41 -17.47
CA PHE A 11 9.48 -9.21 -17.65
C PHE A 11 10.31 -7.94 -17.91
N TYR A 12 11.65 -8.06 -17.91
CA TYR A 12 12.57 -6.94 -18.11
C TYR A 12 13.03 -6.87 -19.57
N HIS A 13 12.83 -5.72 -20.21
CA HIS A 13 13.17 -5.51 -21.62
C HIS A 13 14.17 -4.36 -21.80
N PRO A 14 15.49 -4.64 -21.68
CA PRO A 14 16.54 -3.63 -21.84
C PRO A 14 16.63 -3.23 -23.32
N GLY A 15 16.07 -2.06 -23.67
CA GLY A 15 16.06 -1.56 -25.05
C GLY A 15 14.73 -0.93 -25.47
N GLN A 16 13.66 -1.13 -24.69
CA GLN A 16 12.43 -0.37 -24.84
C GLN A 16 12.52 0.96 -24.08
N ALA A 17 11.69 1.94 -24.46
CA ALA A 17 11.60 3.21 -23.75
C ALA A 17 11.17 3.03 -22.28
N ASP A 18 10.31 2.04 -22.00
CA ASP A 18 9.99 1.56 -20.65
C ASP A 18 10.54 0.13 -20.47
N PRO A 19 11.57 -0.08 -19.64
CA PRO A 19 12.13 -1.42 -19.40
C PRO A 19 11.17 -2.40 -18.69
N TRP A 20 10.05 -1.92 -18.15
CA TRP A 20 9.04 -2.70 -17.42
C TRP A 20 7.62 -2.52 -18.00
N PRO A 21 7.38 -2.88 -19.27
CA PRO A 21 6.13 -2.58 -19.99
C PRO A 21 4.88 -3.24 -19.36
N VAL A 22 5.06 -4.35 -18.65
CA VAL A 22 3.95 -5.01 -17.94
C VAL A 22 3.55 -4.22 -16.70
N ALA A 23 4.48 -3.53 -16.04
CA ALA A 23 4.19 -2.73 -14.86
C ALA A 23 3.33 -1.48 -15.18
N SER A 24 3.39 -0.99 -16.42
CA SER A 24 2.63 0.15 -16.92
C SER A 24 1.22 -0.20 -17.42
N GLN A 25 0.79 -1.47 -17.29
CA GLN A 25 -0.58 -1.85 -17.67
C GLN A 25 -1.64 -1.18 -16.79
N PRO A 26 -2.81 -0.81 -17.35
CA PRO A 26 -3.84 -0.05 -16.65
C PRO A 26 -4.40 -0.78 -15.43
N LEU A 27 -4.44 -2.11 -15.46
CA LEU A 27 -4.93 -2.93 -14.35
C LEU A 27 -4.07 -2.75 -13.09
N TRP A 28 -2.75 -2.81 -13.21
CA TRP A 28 -1.85 -2.63 -12.07
C TRP A 28 -1.87 -1.21 -11.54
N HIS A 29 -1.95 -0.23 -12.44
CA HIS A 29 -2.13 1.17 -12.07
C HIS A 29 -3.44 1.39 -11.31
N LEU A 30 -4.53 0.74 -11.70
CA LEU A 30 -5.80 0.82 -10.99
C LEU A 30 -5.65 0.32 -9.54
N PHE A 31 -5.06 -0.86 -9.34
CA PHE A 31 -4.82 -1.39 -7.99
C PHE A 31 -3.89 -0.51 -7.15
N TYR A 32 -2.80 -0.04 -7.75
CA TYR A 32 -1.84 0.80 -7.04
C TYR A 32 -2.45 2.14 -6.63
N ARG A 33 -3.25 2.73 -7.53
CA ARG A 33 -3.90 4.02 -7.29
C ARG A 33 -5.11 3.91 -6.38
N SER A 34 -5.82 2.78 -6.37
CA SER A 34 -7.02 2.59 -5.54
C SER A 34 -6.71 2.33 -4.07
N ALA A 35 -5.56 1.74 -3.75
CA ALA A 35 -5.20 1.39 -2.37
C ALA A 35 -5.31 2.57 -1.37
N PRO A 36 -4.75 3.77 -1.65
CA PRO A 36 -4.94 4.93 -0.77
C PRO A 36 -6.40 5.36 -0.63
N TRP A 37 -7.20 5.28 -1.70
CA TRP A 37 -8.62 5.67 -1.67
C TRP A 37 -9.45 4.72 -0.82
N VAL A 38 -9.16 3.42 -0.85
CA VAL A 38 -9.84 2.42 -0.01
C VAL A 38 -9.49 2.65 1.46
N THR A 39 -8.22 2.86 1.79
CA THR A 39 -7.82 3.17 3.17
C THR A 39 -8.41 4.50 3.65
N GLY A 40 -8.37 5.53 2.81
CA GLY A 40 -8.92 6.85 3.12
C GLY A 40 -10.43 6.83 3.32
N SER A 41 -11.18 6.11 2.47
CA SER A 41 -12.63 5.99 2.61
C SER A 41 -13.03 5.26 3.90
N LEU A 42 -12.26 4.25 4.31
CA LEU A 42 -12.48 3.55 5.58
C LEU A 42 -12.24 4.48 6.77
N ALA A 43 -11.19 5.31 6.72
CA ALA A 43 -10.92 6.32 7.74
C ALA A 43 -12.05 7.35 7.84
N VAL A 44 -12.51 7.87 6.69
CA VAL A 44 -13.62 8.83 6.63
C VAL A 44 -14.91 8.20 7.16
N ALA A 45 -15.23 6.96 6.79
CA ALA A 45 -16.39 6.24 7.29
C ALA A 45 -16.33 6.02 8.81
N GLY A 46 -15.15 5.68 9.34
CA GLY A 46 -14.90 5.57 10.78
C GLY A 46 -15.13 6.91 11.50
N ALA A 47 -14.55 8.00 10.99
CA ALA A 47 -14.72 9.34 11.54
C ALA A 47 -16.19 9.80 11.50
N ALA A 48 -16.86 9.63 10.36
CA ALA A 48 -18.27 9.98 10.20
C ALA A 48 -19.16 9.19 11.18
N SER A 49 -18.90 7.89 11.35
CA SER A 49 -19.64 7.04 12.30
C SER A 49 -19.44 7.48 13.75
N LEU A 50 -18.21 7.89 14.10
CA LEU A 50 -17.88 8.41 15.42
C LEU A 50 -18.58 9.74 15.69
N VAL A 51 -18.47 10.70 14.78
CA VAL A 51 -19.12 12.02 14.88
C VAL A 51 -20.64 11.86 14.96
N ALA A 52 -21.23 11.04 14.10
CA ALA A 52 -22.67 10.74 14.13
C ALA A 52 -23.09 10.11 15.47
N GLY A 53 -22.28 9.21 16.01
CA GLY A 53 -22.52 8.60 17.33
C GLY A 53 -22.43 9.62 18.47
N ILE A 54 -21.54 10.61 18.39
CA ILE A 54 -21.40 11.68 19.37
C ILE A 54 -22.62 12.61 19.31
N VAL A 55 -22.88 13.20 18.13
CA VAL A 55 -23.94 14.19 17.90
C VAL A 55 -25.32 13.64 18.19
N ARG A 56 -25.61 12.39 17.79
CA ARG A 56 -26.94 11.79 18.01
C ARG A 56 -27.17 11.30 19.44
N GLY A 57 -26.16 11.35 20.32
CA GLY A 57 -26.26 11.04 21.76
C GLY A 57 -26.65 9.61 22.15
N LYS A 58 -27.18 8.80 21.23
CA LYS A 58 -27.92 7.55 21.55
C LYS A 58 -27.28 6.27 21.02
N SER A 59 -26.23 6.33 20.19
CA SER A 59 -25.64 5.13 19.58
C SER A 59 -24.22 4.86 20.09
N ARG A 60 -24.13 4.16 21.24
CA ARG A 60 -22.88 3.61 21.76
C ARG A 60 -22.21 2.69 20.72
N ARG A 61 -23.01 1.95 19.95
CA ARG A 61 -22.55 1.07 18.86
C ARG A 61 -21.85 1.84 17.75
N SER A 62 -22.41 2.95 17.27
CA SER A 62 -21.79 3.76 16.20
C SER A 62 -20.46 4.38 16.63
N ARG A 63 -20.35 4.81 17.91
CA ARG A 63 -19.08 5.30 18.47
C ARG A 63 -18.03 4.21 18.51
N PHE A 64 -18.38 3.01 18.98
CA PHE A 64 -17.46 1.87 18.99
C PHE A 64 -17.00 1.48 17.58
N ILE A 65 -17.91 1.41 16.62
CA ILE A 65 -17.56 1.11 15.21
C ILE A 65 -16.61 2.18 14.67
N GLY A 66 -16.91 3.46 14.90
CA GLY A 66 -16.06 4.55 14.43
C GLY A 66 -14.65 4.52 15.03
N ILE A 67 -14.54 4.34 16.36
CA ILE A 67 -13.25 4.22 17.05
C ILE A 67 -12.49 3.00 16.55
N PHE A 68 -13.15 1.86 16.42
CA PHE A 68 -12.54 0.62 15.94
C PHE A 68 -11.96 0.80 14.53
N LEU A 69 -12.74 1.34 13.60
CA LEU A 69 -12.30 1.58 12.22
C LEU A 69 -11.11 2.54 12.16
N LEU A 70 -11.16 3.64 12.93
CA LEU A 70 -10.05 4.60 13.00
C LEU A 70 -8.79 3.96 13.58
N LEU A 71 -8.91 3.20 14.67
CA LEU A 71 -7.78 2.49 15.27
C LEU A 71 -7.18 1.47 14.30
N CYS A 72 -8.00 0.72 13.57
CA CYS A 72 -7.51 -0.22 12.55
C CYS A 72 -6.68 0.49 11.46
N VAL A 73 -7.14 1.65 10.97
CA VAL A 73 -6.40 2.42 9.95
C VAL A 73 -5.13 3.04 10.52
N ILE A 74 -5.19 3.60 11.73
CA ILE A 74 -4.02 4.22 12.36
C ILE A 74 -2.97 3.17 12.69
N ILE A 75 -3.38 2.07 13.34
CA ILE A 75 -2.44 1.04 13.80
C ILE A 75 -1.94 0.21 12.62
N GLY A 76 -2.81 -0.23 11.72
CA GLY A 76 -2.43 -1.11 10.60
C GLY A 76 -1.54 -0.38 9.60
N PRO A 77 -2.09 0.36 8.63
CA PRO A 77 -1.28 1.06 7.65
C PRO A 77 -0.46 2.21 8.24
N GLY A 78 -0.98 2.98 9.21
CA GLY A 78 -0.28 4.15 9.76
C GLY A 78 0.99 3.78 10.54
N LEU A 79 0.89 2.88 11.51
CA LEU A 79 2.00 2.52 12.40
C LEU A 79 2.73 1.26 11.93
N ILE A 80 2.02 0.13 11.81
CA ILE A 80 2.64 -1.16 11.52
C ILE A 80 3.29 -1.17 10.14
N ILE A 81 2.55 -0.77 9.09
CA ILE A 81 3.09 -0.80 7.73
C ILE A 81 4.10 0.33 7.53
N ASN A 82 3.68 1.59 7.69
CA ASN A 82 4.54 2.72 7.33
C ASN A 82 5.63 3.01 8.36
N GLY A 83 5.40 2.77 9.66
CA GLY A 83 6.35 3.11 10.72
C GLY A 83 7.28 1.98 11.15
N ILE A 84 6.89 0.72 10.96
CA ILE A 84 7.71 -0.44 11.38
C ILE A 84 8.20 -1.20 10.15
N LEU A 85 7.28 -1.74 9.35
CA LEU A 85 7.65 -2.69 8.31
C LEU A 85 8.40 -2.04 7.14
N LYS A 86 7.94 -0.88 6.66
CA LYS A 86 8.44 -0.27 5.42
C LYS A 86 9.93 0.05 5.48
N ASP A 87 10.41 0.52 6.62
CA ASP A 87 11.82 0.92 6.81
C ASP A 87 12.72 -0.29 7.15
N HIS A 88 12.15 -1.36 7.72
CA HIS A 88 12.90 -2.55 8.13
C HIS A 88 12.80 -3.73 7.16
N TRP A 89 12.04 -3.62 6.07
CA TRP A 89 11.86 -4.73 5.12
C TRP A 89 13.15 -5.11 4.39
N GLY A 90 14.12 -4.18 4.28
CA GLY A 90 15.50 -4.45 3.88
C GLY A 90 15.73 -4.96 2.45
N ARG A 91 14.66 -5.19 1.67
CA ARG A 91 14.74 -5.83 0.35
C ARG A 91 14.46 -4.85 -0.79
N PRO A 92 15.44 -4.57 -1.66
CA PRO A 92 15.24 -3.71 -2.83
C PRO A 92 14.30 -4.38 -3.84
N ARG A 93 13.46 -3.59 -4.53
CA ARG A 93 12.59 -4.09 -5.60
C ARG A 93 13.42 -4.35 -6.87
N PRO A 94 13.00 -5.25 -7.78
CA PRO A 94 13.77 -5.57 -8.99
C PRO A 94 14.21 -4.34 -9.81
N ARG A 95 13.33 -3.37 -10.07
CA ARG A 95 13.73 -2.13 -10.77
C ARG A 95 14.77 -1.25 -10.05
N GLN A 96 15.10 -1.55 -8.79
CA GLN A 96 16.03 -0.77 -7.99
C GLN A 96 17.41 -1.40 -7.89
N ILE A 97 17.58 -2.67 -8.32
CA ILE A 97 18.86 -3.38 -8.24
C ILE A 97 19.68 -3.28 -9.53
N VAL A 98 21.00 -3.42 -9.41
CA VAL A 98 21.95 -3.25 -10.51
C VAL A 98 21.68 -4.16 -11.72
N GLU A 99 21.18 -5.38 -11.48
CA GLU A 99 20.83 -6.36 -12.53
C GLU A 99 19.76 -5.85 -13.49
N PHE A 100 18.96 -4.87 -13.07
CA PHE A 100 17.88 -4.25 -13.85
C PHE A 100 18.08 -2.74 -14.03
N ALA A 101 19.33 -2.31 -14.15
CA ALA A 101 19.74 -0.90 -14.30
C ALA A 101 19.37 0.03 -13.12
N GLY A 102 19.18 -0.56 -11.93
CA GLY A 102 19.04 0.17 -10.67
C GLY A 102 20.39 0.53 -10.03
N ARG A 103 20.34 0.96 -8.76
CA ARG A 103 21.51 1.46 -8.01
C ARG A 103 21.81 0.69 -6.72
N MET A 104 20.93 -0.22 -6.31
CA MET A 104 21.10 -1.00 -5.09
C MET A 104 21.71 -2.36 -5.41
N GLU A 105 22.58 -2.85 -4.54
CA GLU A 105 22.99 -4.26 -4.58
C GLU A 105 21.88 -5.13 -3.97
N TYR A 106 21.78 -6.37 -4.45
CA TYR A 106 20.74 -7.32 -4.04
C TYR A 106 21.09 -8.05 -2.74
#